data_AF-A0AAE3MFB0-F1
#
_entry.id   AF-A0AAE3MFB0-F1
#
_cell.length_a   1.000
_cell.length_b   1.000
_cell.length_c   1.000
_cell.angle_alpha   90.00
_cell.angle_beta   90.00
_cell.angle_gamma   90.00
#
_symmetry.space_group_name_H-M   'P 1'
#
loop_
_entity.id
_entity.type
_entity.pdbx_description
1 polymer ?
#
loop_
_entity_poly.entity_id
_entity_poly.type
_entity_poly.pdbx_seq_one_letter_code
_entity_poly.pdbx_strand_id
1 'polypeptide(L)'
;MIYQFKHIIFLCIALFLSGCFKEDLNKISDKYIWEPDISAPVFKETYYASDTRLAGNIESTYADPSISYIPIAKKIDLNFTEIFEKPEYIQELWFNLSVDNYFPSEIHIYIDFYSNPNTFIKQLETDAPIIIPAAQTHNNGEVSSFQKFSQLIPINHEDEEIINNTDFISVEIRLENREISDEILSQLNNYFCNCYIGIKAKLKVPLNE
;
A
#
# COMPACT_ATOMS: atom_id res chain seq x y z
N MET A 1 -23.16 56.20 52.40
CA MET A 1 -23.47 56.25 50.95
C MET A 1 -22.53 55.35 50.12
N ILE A 2 -22.11 54.19 50.65
CA ILE A 2 -21.16 53.25 49.98
C ILE A 2 -21.82 51.88 49.73
N TYR A 3 -22.89 51.54 50.47
CA TYR A 3 -23.60 50.26 50.37
C TYR A 3 -24.53 50.14 49.16
N GLN A 4 -25.00 51.25 48.57
CA GLN A 4 -25.91 51.20 47.41
C GLN A 4 -25.19 50.95 46.07
N PHE A 5 -23.87 51.20 46.01
CA PHE A 5 -23.08 51.00 44.79
C PHE A 5 -22.72 49.53 44.52
N LYS A 6 -22.60 48.71 45.59
CA LYS A 6 -22.26 47.28 45.46
C LYS A 6 -23.38 46.44 44.84
N HIS A 7 -24.64 46.81 45.05
CA HIS A 7 -25.78 46.05 44.52
C HIS A 7 -26.05 46.35 43.04
N ILE A 8 -25.71 47.54 42.55
CA ILE A 8 -25.85 47.91 41.13
C ILE A 8 -24.82 47.17 40.28
N ILE A 9 -23.58 47.02 40.75
CA ILE A 9 -22.52 46.30 40.03
C ILE A 9 -22.84 44.80 39.91
N PHE A 10 -23.42 44.19 40.95
CA PHE A 10 -23.80 42.78 40.93
C PHE A 10 -24.98 42.50 39.98
N LEU A 11 -25.94 43.44 39.88
CA LEU A 11 -27.07 43.32 38.95
C LEU A 11 -26.64 43.47 37.49
N CYS A 12 -25.67 44.36 37.19
CA CYS A 12 -25.12 44.51 35.84
C CYS A 12 -24.31 43.28 35.39
N ILE A 13 -23.55 42.64 36.29
CA ILE A 13 -22.79 41.42 35.95
C ILE A 13 -23.75 40.23 35.70
N ALA A 14 -24.84 40.12 36.47
CA ALA A 14 -25.85 39.09 36.25
C ALA A 14 -26.61 39.27 34.92
N LEU A 15 -26.88 40.50 34.50
CA LEU A 15 -27.52 40.79 33.21
C LEU A 15 -26.60 40.56 32.00
N PHE A 16 -25.28 40.74 32.15
CA PHE A 16 -24.30 40.43 31.11
C PHE A 16 -24.08 38.91 30.92
N LEU A 17 -24.23 38.10 31.97
CA LEU A 17 -24.11 36.64 31.87
C LEU A 17 -25.31 35.98 31.17
N SER A 18 -26.48 36.61 31.17
CA SER A 18 -27.64 36.17 30.37
C SER A 18 -27.57 36.55 28.89
N GLY A 19 -26.60 37.38 28.48
CA GLY A 19 -26.45 37.88 27.10
C GLY A 19 -25.53 37.05 26.20
N CYS A 20 -24.81 36.06 26.74
CA CYS A 20 -23.80 35.29 26.00
C CYS A 20 -24.10 33.78 25.87
N PHE A 21 -25.35 33.36 26.09
CA PHE A 21 -25.83 32.02 25.75
C PHE A 21 -26.93 32.10 24.68
N LYS A 22 -26.61 32.76 23.56
CA LYS A 22 -27.10 32.33 22.25
C LYS A 22 -26.00 31.49 21.63
N GLU A 23 -25.67 30.39 22.29
CA GLU A 23 -25.03 29.29 21.57
C GLU A 23 -26.11 28.73 20.65
N ASP A 24 -25.84 28.91 19.37
CA ASP A 24 -26.65 28.50 18.24
C ASP A 24 -26.76 26.97 18.29
N LEU A 25 -27.73 26.44 19.03
CA LEU A 25 -28.02 24.98 19.10
C LEU A 25 -28.34 24.41 17.72
N ASN A 26 -28.67 25.25 16.73
CA ASN A 26 -28.82 24.86 15.33
C ASN A 26 -27.47 24.66 14.60
N LYS A 27 -26.33 24.90 15.25
CA LYS A 27 -24.99 24.56 14.75
C LYS A 27 -24.43 23.27 15.35
N ILE A 28 -25.16 22.61 16.25
CA ILE A 28 -24.96 21.18 16.47
C ILE A 28 -25.52 20.52 15.21
N SER A 29 -24.65 20.43 14.19
CA SER A 29 -24.91 19.70 12.97
C SER A 29 -25.22 18.26 13.36
N ASP A 30 -26.48 17.85 13.27
CA ASP A 30 -27.00 16.49 13.47
C ASP A 30 -26.43 15.45 12.46
N LYS A 31 -25.29 15.75 11.84
CA LYS A 31 -24.54 14.85 10.97
C LYS A 31 -23.26 14.49 11.67
N TYR A 32 -23.33 13.45 12.49
CA TYR A 32 -22.12 12.85 13.04
C TYR A 32 -21.40 12.11 11.91
N ILE A 33 -20.17 12.50 11.64
CA ILE A 33 -19.33 11.87 10.63
C ILE A 33 -18.30 11.02 11.37
N TRP A 34 -18.28 9.73 11.10
CA TRP A 34 -17.28 8.82 11.62
C TRP A 34 -16.15 8.67 10.61
N GLU A 35 -14.91 8.93 11.04
CA GLU A 35 -13.73 8.93 10.16
C GLU A 35 -12.67 7.89 10.61
N PRO A 36 -12.93 6.59 10.46
CA PRO A 36 -11.96 5.56 10.85
C PRO A 36 -10.80 5.47 9.85
N ASP A 37 -9.63 5.10 10.37
CA ASP A 37 -8.47 4.65 9.60
C ASP A 37 -8.42 3.12 9.69
N ILE A 38 -8.51 2.44 8.55
CA ILE A 38 -8.47 0.98 8.46
C ILE A 38 -7.26 0.52 7.68
N SER A 39 -6.65 -0.58 8.14
CA SER A 39 -5.57 -1.24 7.42
C SER A 39 -5.79 -2.75 7.43
N ALA A 40 -5.81 -3.33 6.24
CA ALA A 40 -6.01 -4.76 6.04
C ALA A 40 -4.87 -5.34 5.20
N PRO A 41 -4.29 -6.49 5.59
CA PRO A 41 -3.44 -7.25 4.69
C PRO A 41 -4.32 -7.80 3.57
N VAL A 42 -3.84 -7.69 2.35
CA VAL A 42 -4.57 -8.13 1.16
C VAL A 42 -4.00 -9.43 0.66
N PHE A 43 -2.68 -9.48 0.51
CA PHE A 43 -2.00 -10.70 0.15
C PHE A 43 -0.56 -10.74 0.64
N LYS A 44 -0.06 -11.97 0.69
CA LYS A 44 1.34 -12.29 0.92
C LYS A 44 1.71 -13.42 -0.03
N GLU A 45 2.75 -13.21 -0.84
CA GLU A 45 3.23 -14.22 -1.77
C GLU A 45 4.75 -14.34 -1.76
N THR A 46 5.23 -15.54 -2.06
CA THR A 46 6.65 -15.85 -2.21
C THR A 46 6.95 -16.19 -3.66
N TYR A 47 7.98 -15.56 -4.21
CA TYR A 47 8.41 -15.64 -5.60
C TYR A 47 9.77 -16.32 -5.67
N TYR A 48 9.84 -17.44 -6.37
CA TYR A 48 11.09 -18.18 -6.59
C TYR A 48 11.61 -17.95 -8.01
N ALA A 49 12.91 -18.18 -8.24
CA ALA A 49 13.48 -18.11 -9.59
C ALA A 49 12.77 -19.06 -10.56
N SER A 50 12.33 -20.23 -10.07
CA SER A 50 11.58 -21.23 -10.84
C SER A 50 10.20 -20.75 -11.31
N ASP A 51 9.66 -19.67 -10.74
CA ASP A 51 8.37 -19.10 -11.14
C ASP A 51 8.50 -18.23 -12.42
N THR A 52 9.69 -18.17 -13.03
CA THR A 52 9.87 -17.45 -14.30
C THR A 52 9.08 -18.08 -15.44
N ARG A 53 8.66 -17.23 -16.39
CA ARG A 53 7.98 -17.66 -17.62
C ARG A 53 8.93 -17.92 -18.78
N LEU A 54 10.22 -17.67 -18.58
CA LEU A 54 11.23 -17.94 -19.61
C LEU A 54 11.43 -19.44 -19.78
N ALA A 55 11.56 -19.87 -21.04
CA ALA A 55 11.83 -21.27 -21.35
C ALA A 55 13.30 -21.60 -21.07
N GLY A 56 13.56 -22.78 -20.48
CA GLY A 56 14.91 -23.29 -20.25
C GLY A 56 15.14 -23.79 -18.83
N ASN A 57 16.37 -24.23 -18.55
CA ASN A 57 16.80 -24.44 -17.16
C ASN A 57 17.07 -23.07 -16.53
N ILE A 58 16.49 -22.83 -15.36
CA ILE A 58 16.61 -21.59 -14.61
C ILE A 58 18.06 -21.13 -14.43
N GLU A 59 19.01 -22.02 -14.17
CA GLU A 59 20.43 -21.68 -14.00
C GLU A 59 21.02 -21.11 -15.30
N SER A 60 20.72 -21.77 -16.44
CA SER A 60 21.20 -21.33 -17.76
C SER A 60 20.57 -20.01 -18.18
N THR A 61 19.27 -19.83 -17.94
CA THR A 61 18.54 -18.59 -18.22
C THR A 61 19.05 -17.45 -17.33
N TYR A 62 19.38 -17.76 -16.07
CA TYR A 62 19.90 -16.79 -15.13
C TYR A 62 21.32 -16.34 -15.48
N ALA A 63 22.17 -17.25 -15.96
CA ALA A 63 23.53 -16.93 -16.36
C ALA A 63 23.66 -16.32 -17.77
N ASP A 64 22.60 -16.34 -18.59
CA ASP A 64 22.64 -15.86 -19.98
C ASP A 64 22.77 -14.32 -20.04
N PRO A 65 23.89 -13.76 -20.54
CA PRO A 65 24.11 -12.32 -20.63
C PRO A 65 23.27 -11.64 -21.72
N SER A 66 22.67 -12.39 -22.64
CA SER A 66 21.76 -11.84 -23.66
C SER A 66 20.37 -11.49 -23.11
N ILE A 67 20.02 -12.06 -21.95
CA ILE A 67 18.78 -11.79 -21.24
C ILE A 67 19.01 -10.59 -20.32
N SER A 68 18.34 -9.47 -20.57
CA SER A 68 18.52 -8.26 -19.73
C SER A 68 17.92 -8.41 -18.34
N TYR A 69 16.80 -9.12 -18.22
CA TYR A 69 16.11 -9.37 -16.96
C TYR A 69 15.37 -10.70 -16.96
N ILE A 70 15.12 -11.24 -15.76
CA ILE A 70 14.31 -12.45 -15.57
C ILE A 70 12.95 -12.03 -14.99
N PRO A 71 11.84 -12.15 -15.75
CA PRO A 71 10.52 -11.87 -15.24
C PRO A 71 10.01 -13.03 -14.39
N ILE A 72 9.48 -12.70 -13.22
CA ILE A 72 8.78 -13.60 -12.31
C ILE A 72 7.45 -12.92 -11.97
N ALA A 73 6.33 -13.49 -12.42
CA ALA A 73 5.04 -12.81 -12.30
C ALA A 73 3.93 -13.76 -11.85
N LYS A 74 3.23 -13.36 -10.78
CA LYS A 74 2.03 -14.04 -10.29
C LYS A 74 0.84 -13.08 -10.36
N LYS A 75 -0.30 -13.63 -10.79
CA LYS A 75 -1.60 -12.96 -10.76
C LYS A 75 -2.38 -13.49 -9.56
N ILE A 76 -3.02 -12.59 -8.84
CA ILE A 76 -3.74 -12.87 -7.61
C ILE A 76 -5.11 -12.20 -7.72
N ASP A 77 -6.12 -12.92 -7.29
CA ASP A 77 -7.49 -12.43 -7.21
C ASP A 77 -7.56 -11.35 -6.13
N LEU A 78 -8.14 -10.21 -6.48
CA LEU A 78 -8.38 -9.11 -5.57
C LEU A 78 -9.78 -8.58 -5.79
N ASN A 79 -10.65 -8.81 -4.83
CA ASN A 79 -11.98 -8.21 -4.87
C ASN A 79 -12.04 -7.01 -3.92
N PHE A 80 -11.93 -5.78 -4.44
CA PHE A 80 -12.08 -4.58 -3.62
C PHE A 80 -13.48 -4.48 -2.98
N THR A 81 -14.51 -5.02 -3.62
CA THR A 81 -15.88 -5.00 -3.07
C THR A 81 -16.05 -5.92 -1.85
N GLU A 82 -15.19 -6.92 -1.68
CA GLU A 82 -15.13 -7.73 -0.46
C GLU A 82 -14.40 -7.01 0.68
N ILE A 83 -13.49 -6.09 0.36
CA ILE A 83 -12.74 -5.29 1.34
C ILE A 83 -13.58 -4.09 1.80
N PHE A 84 -14.28 -3.44 0.88
CA PHE A 84 -15.10 -2.26 1.13
C PHE A 84 -16.52 -2.48 0.59
N GLU A 85 -17.48 -2.68 1.51
CA GLU A 85 -18.89 -2.80 1.13
C GLU A 85 -19.46 -1.53 0.47
N LYS A 86 -18.86 -0.37 0.81
CA LYS A 86 -19.30 0.97 0.35
C LYS A 86 -18.09 1.82 -0.07
N PRO A 87 -17.59 1.64 -1.31
CA PRO A 87 -16.44 2.38 -1.83
C PRO A 87 -16.61 3.90 -1.78
N GLU A 88 -17.85 4.40 -1.85
CA GLU A 88 -18.17 5.83 -1.79
C GLU A 88 -17.81 6.50 -0.44
N TYR A 89 -17.52 5.71 0.60
CA TYR A 89 -17.04 6.22 1.89
C TYR A 89 -15.51 6.33 1.96
N ILE A 90 -14.78 5.84 0.96
CA ILE A 90 -13.32 5.94 0.92
C ILE A 90 -12.94 7.38 0.56
N GLN A 91 -12.27 8.07 1.50
CA GLN A 91 -11.77 9.42 1.29
C GLN A 91 -10.31 9.40 0.78
N GLU A 92 -9.49 8.51 1.33
CA GLU A 92 -8.10 8.34 0.93
C GLU A 92 -7.78 6.85 0.95
N LEU A 93 -7.06 6.37 -0.06
CA LEU A 93 -6.67 4.98 -0.20
C LEU A 93 -5.16 4.92 -0.44
N TRP A 94 -4.48 4.00 0.25
CA TRP A 94 -3.07 3.70 0.03
C TRP A 94 -2.86 2.22 -0.13
N PHE A 95 -1.92 1.91 -1.00
CA PHE A 95 -1.37 0.60 -1.18
C PHE A 95 -0.09 0.47 -0.33
N ASN A 96 -0.07 -0.46 0.60
CA ASN A 96 1.10 -0.74 1.42
C ASN A 96 1.87 -1.90 0.80
N LEU A 97 2.96 -1.60 0.10
CA LEU A 97 3.87 -2.61 -0.43
C LEU A 97 5.01 -2.84 0.56
N SER A 98 5.27 -4.08 0.94
CA SER A 98 6.48 -4.48 1.66
C SER A 98 7.12 -5.68 1.01
N VAL A 99 8.43 -5.67 0.90
CA VAL A 99 9.20 -6.65 0.14
C VAL A 99 10.45 -7.05 0.90
N ASP A 100 10.70 -8.35 0.97
CA ASP A 100 11.97 -8.90 1.44
C ASP A 100 12.66 -9.60 0.25
N ASN A 101 13.78 -9.05 -0.22
CA ASN A 101 14.55 -9.60 -1.34
C ASN A 101 15.71 -10.47 -0.83
N TYR A 102 15.67 -11.77 -1.13
CA TYR A 102 16.76 -12.71 -0.87
C TYR A 102 17.55 -13.08 -2.14
N PHE A 103 17.22 -12.50 -3.29
CA PHE A 103 18.02 -12.72 -4.51
C PHE A 103 19.33 -11.92 -4.47
N PRO A 104 20.45 -12.49 -4.95
CA PRO A 104 21.66 -11.74 -5.27
C PRO A 104 21.50 -10.97 -6.60
N SER A 105 20.41 -10.22 -6.70
CA SER A 105 20.03 -9.42 -7.85
C SER A 105 19.19 -8.25 -7.40
N GLU A 106 19.34 -7.15 -8.11
CA GLU A 106 18.40 -6.04 -8.00
C GLU A 106 17.02 -6.51 -8.48
N ILE A 107 15.98 -6.14 -7.76
CA ILE A 107 14.60 -6.46 -8.16
C ILE A 107 13.83 -5.18 -8.47
N HIS A 108 13.15 -5.20 -9.62
CA HIS A 108 12.23 -4.14 -10.04
C HIS A 108 10.82 -4.68 -9.95
N ILE A 109 9.93 -3.93 -9.31
CA ILE A 109 8.55 -4.37 -9.07
C ILE A 109 7.57 -3.54 -9.88
N TYR A 110 6.69 -4.26 -10.56
CA TYR A 110 5.58 -3.75 -11.35
C TYR A 110 4.29 -4.34 -10.80
N ILE A 111 3.30 -3.48 -10.53
CA ILE A 111 1.99 -3.88 -10.00
C ILE A 111 0.94 -3.43 -11.01
N ASP A 112 0.23 -4.39 -11.58
CA ASP A 112 -0.77 -4.15 -12.62
C ASP A 112 -2.16 -4.54 -12.10
N PHE A 113 -3.14 -3.67 -12.35
CA PHE A 113 -4.54 -3.88 -12.02
C PHE A 113 -5.32 -4.39 -13.23
N TYR A 114 -6.20 -5.35 -13.00
CA TYR A 114 -7.01 -5.99 -14.04
C TYR A 114 -8.47 -6.14 -13.60
N SER A 115 -9.40 -5.98 -14.54
CA SER A 115 -10.83 -6.21 -14.30
C SER A 115 -11.27 -7.65 -14.52
N ASN A 116 -10.43 -8.43 -15.18
CA ASN A 116 -10.53 -9.89 -15.26
C ASN A 116 -9.13 -10.41 -15.64
N PRO A 117 -8.86 -11.73 -15.66
CA PRO A 117 -7.51 -12.24 -15.89
C PRO A 117 -6.82 -11.74 -17.17
N ASN A 118 -7.57 -11.24 -18.17
CA ASN A 118 -7.06 -10.81 -19.47
C ASN A 118 -7.29 -9.32 -19.80
N THR A 119 -7.97 -8.55 -18.95
CA THR A 119 -8.27 -7.13 -19.22
C THR A 119 -7.50 -6.23 -18.25
N PHE A 120 -6.41 -5.66 -18.75
CA PHE A 120 -5.60 -4.67 -18.03
C PHE A 120 -6.36 -3.36 -17.88
N ILE A 121 -6.31 -2.77 -16.68
CA ILE A 121 -6.87 -1.46 -16.37
C ILE A 121 -5.73 -0.44 -16.39
N LYS A 122 -4.82 -0.56 -15.42
CA LYS A 122 -3.75 0.41 -15.18
C LYS A 122 -2.61 -0.24 -14.40
N GLN A 123 -1.40 0.28 -14.56
CA GLN A 123 -0.25 -0.06 -13.73
C GLN A 123 -0.17 0.94 -12.57
N LEU A 124 0.17 0.48 -11.36
CA LEU A 124 0.44 1.36 -10.22
C LEU A 124 1.56 2.35 -10.56
N GLU A 125 1.23 3.64 -10.53
CA GLU A 125 2.17 4.72 -10.80
C GLU A 125 2.83 5.17 -9.49
N THR A 126 4.15 5.33 -9.53
CA THR A 126 4.97 5.88 -8.44
C THR A 126 5.89 6.96 -9.00
N ASP A 127 6.33 7.90 -8.14
CA ASP A 127 7.24 8.98 -8.55
C ASP A 127 8.57 8.48 -9.15
N ALA A 128 9.01 7.30 -8.70
CA ALA A 128 10.20 6.62 -9.18
C ALA A 128 9.95 5.10 -9.22
N PRO A 129 10.67 4.35 -10.07
CA PRO A 129 10.57 2.89 -10.12
C PRO A 129 10.83 2.25 -8.75
N ILE A 130 10.09 1.18 -8.45
CA ILE A 130 10.26 0.43 -7.20
C ILE A 130 11.42 -0.54 -7.38
N ILE A 131 12.61 -0.10 -6.94
CA ILE A 131 13.87 -0.84 -7.05
C ILE A 131 14.32 -1.25 -5.66
N ILE A 132 14.52 -2.55 -5.45
CA ILE A 132 15.09 -3.09 -4.21
C ILE A 132 16.48 -3.66 -4.53
N PRO A 133 17.53 -3.25 -3.81
CA PRO A 133 18.89 -3.73 -4.04
C PRO A 133 19.03 -5.24 -3.87
N ALA A 134 20.13 -5.78 -4.40
CA ALA A 134 20.52 -7.17 -4.22
C ALA A 134 20.77 -7.53 -2.76
N ALA A 135 20.42 -8.76 -2.40
CA ALA A 135 20.87 -9.38 -1.16
C ALA A 135 22.39 -9.56 -1.19
N GLN A 136 23.02 -9.47 -0.01
CA GLN A 136 24.43 -9.79 0.13
C GLN A 136 24.60 -11.29 0.33
N THR A 137 25.63 -11.86 -0.30
CA THR A 137 25.96 -13.28 -0.22
C THR A 137 27.33 -13.48 0.42
N HIS A 138 27.53 -14.66 1.00
CA HIS A 138 28.84 -15.15 1.37
C HIS A 138 29.54 -15.77 0.15
N ASN A 139 30.84 -16.08 0.29
CA ASN A 139 31.61 -16.72 -0.77
C ASN A 139 31.09 -18.11 -1.20
N ASN A 140 30.23 -18.74 -0.38
CA ASN A 140 29.57 -20.02 -0.71
C ASN A 140 28.19 -19.85 -1.37
N GLY A 141 27.81 -18.62 -1.72
CA GLY A 141 26.50 -18.29 -2.32
C GLY A 141 25.35 -18.16 -1.31
N GLU A 142 25.52 -18.48 -0.03
CA GLU A 142 24.44 -18.31 0.95
C GLU A 142 24.14 -16.84 1.22
N VAL A 143 22.87 -16.50 1.42
CA VAL A 143 22.45 -15.13 1.76
C VAL A 143 22.97 -14.77 3.15
N SER A 144 23.78 -13.73 3.24
CA SER A 144 24.29 -13.17 4.50
C SER A 144 23.36 -12.09 5.05
N SER A 145 22.78 -11.27 4.17
CA SER A 145 21.79 -10.25 4.50
C SER A 145 20.84 -10.03 3.34
N PHE A 146 19.54 -10.08 3.63
CA PHE A 146 18.49 -9.75 2.67
C PHE A 146 18.17 -8.24 2.72
N GLN A 147 17.50 -7.73 1.69
CA GLN A 147 17.08 -6.33 1.63
C GLN A 147 15.59 -6.20 1.93
N LYS A 148 15.24 -5.20 2.74
CA LYS A 148 13.86 -4.87 3.05
C LYS A 148 13.45 -3.57 2.39
N PHE A 149 12.25 -3.56 1.86
CA PHE A 149 11.60 -2.38 1.31
C PHE A 149 10.18 -2.30 1.86
N SER A 150 9.72 -1.08 2.17
CA SER A 150 8.33 -0.83 2.52
C SER A 150 7.95 0.57 2.10
N GLN A 151 6.82 0.70 1.41
CA GLN A 151 6.31 1.97 0.92
C GLN A 151 4.78 1.98 0.97
N LEU A 152 4.25 3.11 1.41
CA LEU A 152 2.84 3.46 1.23
C LEU A 152 2.71 4.28 -0.05
N ILE A 153 1.93 3.77 -1.00
CA ILE A 153 1.72 4.38 -2.30
C ILE A 153 0.27 4.89 -2.32
N PRO A 154 0.05 6.22 -2.43
CA PRO A 154 -1.30 6.75 -2.50
C PRO A 154 -1.97 6.32 -3.80
N ILE A 155 -3.25 5.94 -3.72
CA ILE A 155 -4.13 5.74 -4.87
C ILE A 155 -4.98 7.01 -4.94
N ASN A 156 -4.82 7.77 -6.03
CA ASN A 156 -5.46 9.08 -6.14
C ASN A 156 -6.95 8.92 -6.47
N HIS A 157 -7.77 9.92 -6.16
CA HIS A 157 -9.19 9.92 -6.51
C HIS A 157 -9.44 9.86 -8.03
N GLU A 158 -8.47 10.30 -8.85
CA GLU A 158 -8.53 10.13 -10.32
C GLU A 158 -8.45 8.66 -10.75
N ASP A 159 -8.05 7.77 -9.84
CA ASP A 159 -8.01 6.31 -10.02
C ASP A 159 -9.30 5.62 -9.50
N GLU A 160 -10.44 6.33 -9.43
CA GLU A 160 -11.76 5.73 -9.10
C GLU A 160 -12.07 4.47 -9.94
N GLU A 161 -11.56 4.40 -11.16
CA GLU A 161 -11.67 3.24 -12.03
C GLU A 161 -10.97 2.00 -11.43
N ILE A 162 -9.81 2.17 -10.76
CA ILE A 162 -9.09 1.08 -10.10
C ILE A 162 -9.93 0.52 -8.97
N ILE A 163 -10.51 1.37 -8.12
CA ILE A 163 -11.28 0.95 -6.94
C ILE A 163 -12.52 0.17 -7.36
N ASN A 164 -13.20 0.63 -8.42
CA ASN A 164 -14.51 0.09 -8.81
C ASN A 164 -14.43 -1.12 -9.75
N ASN A 165 -13.34 -1.24 -10.54
CA ASN A 165 -13.28 -2.22 -11.62
C ASN A 165 -12.16 -3.25 -11.47
N THR A 166 -11.34 -3.20 -10.41
CA THR A 166 -10.25 -4.17 -10.22
C THR A 166 -10.76 -5.43 -9.54
N ASP A 167 -10.58 -6.56 -10.23
CA ASP A 167 -10.85 -7.91 -9.73
C ASP A 167 -9.55 -8.72 -9.50
N PHE A 168 -8.42 -8.28 -10.07
CA PHE A 168 -7.13 -8.96 -9.94
C PHE A 168 -5.97 -7.97 -9.88
N ILE A 169 -4.94 -8.33 -9.11
CA ILE A 169 -3.63 -7.69 -9.14
C ILE A 169 -2.61 -8.68 -9.70
N SER A 170 -1.78 -8.23 -10.63
CA SER A 170 -0.54 -8.92 -11.00
C SER A 170 0.64 -8.21 -10.36
N VAL A 171 1.52 -8.98 -9.73
CA VAL A 171 2.85 -8.48 -9.37
C VAL A 171 3.87 -9.18 -10.23
N GLU A 172 4.58 -8.37 -11.00
CA GLU A 172 5.75 -8.79 -11.77
C GLU A 172 7.01 -8.27 -11.08
N ILE A 173 7.90 -9.20 -10.77
CA ILE A 173 9.24 -8.94 -10.27
C ILE A 173 10.21 -9.22 -11.42
N ARG A 174 11.07 -8.27 -11.73
CA ARG A 174 12.16 -8.44 -12.69
C ARG A 174 13.48 -8.51 -11.94
N LEU A 175 14.19 -9.61 -12.11
CA LEU A 175 15.57 -9.73 -11.60
C LEU A 175 16.52 -9.10 -12.61
N GLU A 176 17.23 -8.05 -12.19
CA GLU A 176 18.20 -7.29 -12.98
C GLU A 176 19.56 -7.24 -12.26
N ASN A 177 20.60 -6.79 -12.96
CA ASN A 177 21.95 -6.61 -12.40
C ASN A 177 22.42 -7.83 -11.59
N ARG A 178 22.27 -9.02 -12.19
CA ARG A 178 22.45 -10.32 -11.55
C ARG A 178 23.92 -10.59 -11.23
N GLU A 179 24.20 -11.03 -10.01
CA GLU A 179 25.51 -11.58 -9.65
C GLU A 179 25.60 -13.04 -10.13
N ILE A 180 26.69 -13.39 -10.82
CA ILE A 180 26.84 -14.72 -11.43
C ILE A 180 28.14 -15.35 -10.94
N SER A 181 28.02 -16.43 -10.18
CA SER A 181 29.10 -17.35 -9.81
C SER A 181 28.54 -18.77 -9.70
N ASP A 182 29.42 -19.78 -9.75
CA ASP A 182 29.00 -21.19 -9.63
C ASP A 182 28.33 -21.45 -8.28
N GLU A 183 28.81 -20.80 -7.21
CA GLU A 183 28.23 -20.91 -5.88
C GLU A 183 26.82 -20.31 -5.83
N ILE A 184 26.61 -19.13 -6.42
CA ILE A 184 25.29 -18.50 -6.53
C ILE A 184 24.32 -19.35 -7.34
N LEU A 185 24.77 -19.86 -8.49
CA LEU A 185 23.93 -20.72 -9.35
C LEU A 185 23.52 -22.00 -8.61
N SER A 186 24.43 -22.61 -7.84
CA SER A 186 24.12 -23.81 -7.04
C SER A 186 23.08 -23.56 -5.94
N GLN A 187 22.92 -22.31 -5.50
CA GLN A 187 21.98 -21.89 -4.46
C GLN A 187 20.71 -21.24 -5.04
N LEU A 188 20.56 -21.15 -6.37
CA LEU A 188 19.51 -20.36 -7.03
C LEU A 188 18.09 -20.74 -6.59
N ASN A 189 17.85 -22.03 -6.32
CA ASN A 189 16.57 -22.55 -5.84
C ASN A 189 16.24 -22.17 -4.38
N ASN A 190 17.22 -21.70 -3.63
CA ASN A 190 17.06 -21.26 -2.24
C ASN A 190 16.78 -19.75 -2.13
N TYR A 191 16.98 -18.99 -3.21
CA TYR A 191 16.63 -17.57 -3.22
C TYR A 191 15.15 -17.36 -3.54
N PHE A 192 14.59 -16.34 -2.92
CA PHE A 192 13.19 -15.96 -3.10
C PHE A 192 13.00 -14.47 -2.82
N CYS A 193 11.82 -13.97 -3.17
CA CYS A 193 11.35 -12.67 -2.77
C CYS A 193 9.99 -12.83 -2.10
N ASN A 194 9.82 -12.27 -0.90
CA ASN A 194 8.49 -12.17 -0.29
C ASN A 194 7.90 -10.82 -0.63
N CYS A 195 6.70 -10.81 -1.19
CA CYS A 195 5.93 -9.60 -1.42
C CYS A 195 4.69 -9.61 -0.53
N TYR A 196 4.49 -8.53 0.20
CA TYR A 196 3.35 -8.30 1.07
C TYR A 196 2.66 -7.05 0.59
N ILE A 197 1.36 -7.18 0.36
CA ILE A 197 0.54 -6.07 -0.07
C ILE A 197 -0.63 -5.94 0.90
N GLY A 198 -0.81 -4.72 1.38
CA GLY A 198 -1.93 -4.31 2.20
C GLY A 198 -2.64 -3.12 1.57
N ILE A 199 -3.86 -2.90 2.02
CA ILE A 199 -4.60 -1.69 1.75
C ILE A 199 -4.76 -0.93 3.06
N LYS A 200 -4.55 0.38 2.99
CA LYS A 200 -4.89 1.32 4.04
C LYS A 200 -5.93 2.28 3.49
N ALA A 201 -6.98 2.56 4.22
CA ALA A 201 -8.00 3.52 3.80
C ALA A 201 -8.42 4.40 4.96
N LYS A 202 -8.62 5.67 4.65
CA LYS A 202 -9.33 6.61 5.51
C LYS A 202 -10.75 6.73 5.02
N LEU A 203 -11.71 6.38 5.87
CA LEU A 203 -13.11 6.42 5.51
C LEU A 203 -13.78 7.67 6.07
N LYS A 204 -14.88 8.07 5.46
CA LYS A 204 -15.77 9.13 5.92
C LYS A 204 -17.21 8.64 5.87
N VAL A 205 -17.65 8.02 6.97
CA VAL A 205 -18.96 7.38 7.07
C VAL A 205 -19.96 8.35 7.69
N PRO A 206 -21.03 8.75 6.98
CA PRO A 206 -22.11 9.51 7.60
C PRO A 206 -22.89 8.58 8.54
N LEU A 207 -22.96 8.93 9.82
CA LEU A 207 -23.91 8.30 10.74
C LEU A 207 -25.22 9.07 10.63
N ASN A 208 -26.13 8.58 9.80
CA ASN A 208 -27.53 8.97 9.89
C ASN A 208 -28.17 8.06 10.95
N GLU A 209 -28.59 8.65 12.07
CA GLU A 209 -29.64 8.04 12.92
C GLU A 209 -31.02 8.44 12.39
#